data_AF-A0A8B6F7R1-F1
#
_entry.id   AF-A0A8B6F7R1-F1
#
_cell.length_a   1.000
_cell.length_b   1.000
_cell.length_c   1.000
_cell.angle_alpha   90.00
_cell.angle_beta   90.00
_cell.angle_gamma   90.00
#
_symmetry.space_group_name_H-M   'P 1'
#
loop_
_entity.id
_entity.type
_entity.pdbx_description
1 polymer ?
#
loop_
_entity_poly.entity_id
_entity_poly.type
_entity_poly.pdbx_seq_one_letter_code
_entity_poly.pdbx_strand_id
1 'polypeptide(L)'
;MASRISQEEENYVRMSLLLTGISPRAARVLFDSEFSPTLLNSSLKKEFNTLKDLQKKRIINQSQWNLLFPRFPDVLDSKTFDVTLMIVLLRNLTNLNPPYGGYDILPSPSEVTPTSDLARIKYYRNIVAHLDEGRIDNYMFNKAWDDITGVSTLKQYHIIPFFKELDETLRIVAGFDTNLHNNLSLEQLMAKLN
;
A
#
# COMPACT_ATOMS: atom_id res chain seq x y z
N MET A 1 -34.41 1.60 -8.55
CA MET A 1 -33.78 1.79 -7.23
C MET A 1 -32.43 1.10 -7.28
N ALA A 2 -31.33 1.83 -7.09
CA ALA A 2 -30.03 1.18 -6.87
C ALA A 2 -30.15 0.41 -5.54
N SER A 3 -29.83 -0.90 -5.54
CA SER A 3 -29.82 -1.66 -4.29
C SER A 3 -28.73 -1.08 -3.39
N ARG A 4 -29.09 -0.70 -2.17
CA ARG A 4 -28.13 -0.29 -1.14
C ARG A 4 -27.18 -1.47 -0.91
N ILE A 5 -25.88 -1.27 -1.08
CA ILE A 5 -24.89 -2.30 -0.77
C ILE A 5 -24.91 -2.57 0.74
N SER A 6 -24.58 -3.79 1.14
CA SER A 6 -24.46 -4.20 2.54
C SER A 6 -23.26 -3.51 3.22
N GLN A 7 -23.29 -3.45 4.56
CA GLN A 7 -22.17 -2.91 5.34
C GLN A 7 -20.85 -3.63 5.04
N GLU A 8 -20.90 -4.94 4.78
CA GLU A 8 -19.70 -5.74 4.51
C GLU A 8 -19.10 -5.44 3.14
N GLU A 9 -19.94 -5.13 2.14
CA GLU A 9 -19.50 -4.67 0.82
C GLU A 9 -18.90 -3.26 0.92
N GLU A 10 -19.49 -2.37 1.73
CA GLU A 10 -18.94 -1.05 2.03
C GLU A 10 -17.54 -1.17 2.69
N ASN A 11 -17.42 -2.02 3.70
CA ASN A 11 -16.16 -2.29 4.38
C ASN A 11 -15.08 -2.78 3.42
N TYR A 12 -15.45 -3.69 2.51
CA TYR A 12 -14.54 -4.19 1.48
C TYR A 12 -14.02 -3.07 0.57
N VAL A 13 -14.91 -2.20 0.09
CA VAL A 13 -14.52 -1.06 -0.77
C VAL A 13 -13.59 -0.11 -0.02
N ARG A 14 -13.93 0.26 1.22
CA ARG A 14 -13.11 1.15 2.05
C ARG A 14 -11.72 0.56 2.30
N MET A 15 -11.67 -0.72 2.64
CA MET A 15 -10.41 -1.41 2.91
C MET A 15 -9.56 -1.55 1.63
N SER A 16 -10.18 -1.86 0.50
CA SER A 16 -9.50 -1.96 -0.80
C SER A 16 -8.85 -0.63 -1.17
N LEU A 17 -9.55 0.49 -0.98
CA LEU A 17 -9.01 1.82 -1.29
C LEU A 17 -7.90 2.25 -0.35
N LEU A 18 -8.03 1.96 0.94
CA LEU A 18 -6.97 2.16 1.93
C LEU A 18 -5.68 1.44 1.48
N LEU A 19 -5.80 0.14 1.17
CA LEU A 19 -4.68 -0.74 0.84
C LEU A 19 -4.06 -0.50 -0.53
N THR A 20 -4.86 -0.14 -1.54
CA THR A 20 -4.39 0.00 -2.93
C THR A 20 -4.14 1.46 -3.34
N GLY A 21 -4.86 2.42 -2.75
CA GLY A 21 -4.73 3.83 -3.11
C GLY A 21 -3.74 4.60 -2.22
N ILE A 22 -3.72 4.31 -0.91
CA ILE A 22 -2.94 5.13 0.02
C ILE A 22 -1.76 4.40 0.64
N SER A 23 -1.92 3.16 1.10
CA SER A 23 -0.80 2.38 1.67
C SER A 23 0.45 2.30 0.77
N PRO A 24 0.36 2.28 -0.58
CA PRO A 24 1.54 2.36 -1.42
C PRO A 24 2.36 3.64 -1.24
N ARG A 25 1.75 4.78 -0.91
CA ARG A 25 2.49 6.02 -0.65
C ARG A 25 3.34 5.90 0.59
N ALA A 26 2.76 5.35 1.64
CA ALA A 26 3.43 5.14 2.92
C ALA A 26 4.65 4.25 2.76
N ALA A 27 4.46 3.14 2.05
CA ALA A 27 5.55 2.24 1.69
C ALA A 27 6.59 2.94 0.82
N ARG A 28 6.16 3.80 -0.10
CA ARG A 28 7.04 4.56 -0.98
C ARG A 28 7.89 5.58 -0.23
N VAL A 29 7.37 6.23 0.81
CA VAL A 29 8.20 7.17 1.57
C VAL A 29 9.38 6.48 2.24
N LEU A 30 9.16 5.32 2.86
CA LEU A 30 10.25 4.50 3.40
C LEU A 30 11.15 3.93 2.29
N PHE A 31 10.56 3.55 1.15
CA PHE A 31 11.33 3.08 0.01
C PHE A 31 12.28 4.15 -0.52
N ASP A 32 11.79 5.36 -0.75
CA ASP A 32 12.53 6.49 -1.31
C ASP A 32 13.60 7.02 -0.34
N SER A 33 13.45 6.77 0.97
CA SER A 33 14.51 7.07 1.95
C SER A 33 15.69 6.11 1.87
N GLU A 34 15.46 4.86 1.47
CA GLU A 34 16.53 3.87 1.24
C GLU A 34 17.07 3.91 -0.20
N PHE A 35 16.19 4.18 -1.16
CA PHE A 35 16.47 4.25 -2.59
C PHE A 35 16.07 5.61 -3.12
N SER A 36 16.98 6.60 -2.97
CA SER A 36 16.72 7.95 -3.46
C SER A 36 16.23 7.93 -4.92
N PRO A 37 15.09 8.59 -5.26
CA PRO A 37 14.52 8.55 -6.60
C PRO A 37 15.50 8.97 -7.71
N THR A 38 16.36 9.94 -7.43
CA THR A 38 17.38 10.43 -8.39
C THR A 38 18.49 9.42 -8.64
N LEU A 39 18.73 8.51 -7.70
CA LEU A 39 19.75 7.47 -7.75
C LEU A 39 19.14 6.06 -7.90
N LEU A 40 17.85 5.96 -8.17
CA LEU A 40 17.15 4.68 -8.22
C LEU A 40 17.75 3.76 -9.30
N ASN A 41 17.97 4.29 -10.50
CA ASN A 41 18.55 3.53 -11.62
C ASN A 41 19.94 2.99 -11.30
N SER A 42 20.83 3.81 -10.73
CA SER A 42 22.18 3.38 -10.38
C SER A 42 22.17 2.38 -9.21
N SER A 43 21.28 2.57 -8.24
CA SER A 43 21.10 1.64 -7.11
C SER A 43 20.62 0.26 -7.57
N LEU A 44 19.62 0.20 -8.47
CA LEU A 44 19.14 -1.06 -9.03
C LEU A 44 20.19 -1.75 -9.91
N LYS A 45 20.97 -0.98 -10.69
CA LYS A 45 22.07 -1.52 -11.50
C LYS A 45 23.18 -2.13 -10.64
N LYS A 46 23.49 -1.53 -9.49
CA LYS A 46 24.47 -2.07 -8.54
C LYS A 46 24.03 -3.43 -8.01
N GLU A 47 22.72 -3.59 -7.76
CA GLU A 47 22.12 -4.81 -7.23
C GLU A 47 21.62 -5.78 -8.33
N PHE A 48 22.06 -5.61 -9.58
CA PHE A 48 21.52 -6.34 -10.73
C PHE A 48 21.58 -7.88 -10.56
N ASN A 49 22.68 -8.40 -10.02
CA ASN A 49 22.84 -9.85 -9.84
C ASN A 49 21.86 -10.40 -8.80
N THR A 50 21.69 -9.71 -7.67
CA THR A 50 20.72 -10.04 -6.63
C THR A 50 19.30 -10.03 -7.21
N LEU A 51 18.94 -8.98 -7.94
CA LEU A 51 17.65 -8.85 -8.61
C LEU A 51 17.40 -9.96 -9.63
N LYS A 52 18.41 -10.29 -10.45
CA LYS A 52 18.31 -11.37 -11.45
C LYS A 52 18.08 -12.73 -10.79
N ASP A 53 18.68 -12.98 -9.63
CA ASP A 53 18.44 -14.21 -8.88
C ASP A 53 17.05 -14.24 -8.24
N LEU A 54 16.53 -13.11 -7.76
CA LEU A 54 15.13 -13.00 -7.32
C LEU A 54 14.13 -13.25 -8.46
N GLN A 55 14.45 -12.79 -9.68
CA GLN A 55 13.65 -13.06 -10.88
C GLN A 55 13.66 -14.55 -11.22
N LYS A 56 14.83 -15.21 -11.22
CA LYS A 56 14.94 -16.67 -11.45
C LYS A 56 14.13 -17.48 -10.43
N LYS A 57 14.14 -17.04 -9.16
CA LYS A 57 13.37 -17.64 -8.07
C LYS A 57 11.87 -17.32 -8.12
N ARG A 58 11.42 -16.52 -9.11
CA ARG A 58 10.03 -16.05 -9.27
C ARG A 58 9.51 -15.23 -8.07
N ILE A 59 10.42 -14.65 -7.29
CA ILE A 59 10.06 -13.69 -6.24
C ILE A 59 9.71 -12.35 -6.88
N ILE A 60 10.42 -11.99 -7.96
CA ILE A 60 10.07 -10.88 -8.86
C ILE A 60 9.52 -11.50 -10.14
N ASN A 61 8.27 -11.18 -10.49
CA ASN A 61 7.67 -11.67 -11.73
C ASN A 61 8.09 -10.81 -12.94
N GLN A 62 7.75 -11.24 -14.17
CA GLN A 62 8.17 -10.54 -15.38
C GLN A 62 7.62 -9.11 -15.48
N SER A 63 6.40 -8.87 -14.99
CA SER A 63 5.80 -7.53 -14.99
C SER A 63 6.60 -6.59 -14.08
N GLN A 64 6.92 -7.04 -12.87
CA GLN A 64 7.74 -6.29 -11.93
C GLN A 64 9.17 -6.09 -12.46
N TRP A 65 9.75 -7.10 -13.11
CA TRP A 65 11.06 -6.98 -13.74
C TRP A 65 11.10 -5.86 -14.79
N ASN A 66 10.05 -5.76 -15.61
CA ASN A 66 9.94 -4.71 -16.63
C ASN A 66 9.81 -3.31 -16.03
N LEU A 67 9.33 -3.18 -14.79
CA LEU A 67 9.33 -1.91 -14.04
C LEU A 67 10.73 -1.56 -13.52
N LEU A 68 11.52 -2.54 -13.09
CA LEU A 68 12.89 -2.32 -12.58
C LEU A 68 13.90 -2.04 -13.68
N PHE A 69 13.73 -2.70 -14.83
CA PHE A 69 14.61 -2.58 -16.00
C PHE A 69 13.78 -2.29 -17.26
N PRO A 70 13.17 -1.09 -17.35
CA PRO A 70 12.39 -0.70 -18.50
C PRO A 70 13.27 -0.56 -19.74
N ARG A 71 12.64 -0.68 -20.92
CA ARG A 71 13.31 -0.46 -22.22
C ARG A 71 13.92 0.94 -22.32
N PHE A 72 13.24 1.92 -21.74
CA PHE A 72 13.63 3.33 -21.71
C PHE A 72 13.92 3.71 -20.24
N PRO A 73 15.20 3.91 -19.86
CA PRO A 73 15.59 4.11 -18.46
C PRO A 73 15.01 5.34 -17.78
N ASP A 74 14.62 6.35 -18.55
CA ASP A 74 13.95 7.58 -18.14
C ASP A 74 12.53 7.36 -17.61
N VAL A 75 11.94 6.20 -17.89
CA VAL A 75 10.59 5.82 -17.42
C VAL A 75 10.63 5.18 -16.02
N LEU A 76 11.82 4.88 -15.48
CA LEU A 76 11.97 4.27 -14.15
C LEU A 76 11.57 5.27 -13.06
N ASP A 77 10.49 4.96 -12.36
CA ASP A 77 9.98 5.78 -11.25
C ASP A 77 9.38 4.86 -10.17
N SER A 78 9.78 5.07 -8.90
CA SER A 78 9.24 4.33 -7.75
C SER A 78 7.73 4.52 -7.57
N LYS A 79 7.15 5.56 -8.18
CA LYS A 79 5.69 5.75 -8.27
C LYS A 79 4.96 4.62 -8.98
N THR A 80 5.64 3.92 -9.89
CA THR A 80 5.07 2.79 -10.64
C THR A 80 5.07 1.49 -9.84
N PHE A 81 5.75 1.44 -8.69
CA PHE A 81 5.91 0.21 -7.92
C PHE A 81 4.71 -0.03 -7.00
N ASP A 82 4.23 -1.27 -6.99
CA ASP A 82 3.28 -1.74 -5.99
C ASP A 82 3.97 -2.00 -4.64
N VAL A 83 3.17 -2.10 -3.57
CA VAL A 83 3.67 -2.35 -2.19
C VAL A 83 4.51 -3.61 -2.10
N THR A 84 4.13 -4.66 -2.83
CA THR A 84 4.82 -5.94 -2.77
C THR A 84 6.20 -5.86 -3.40
N LEU A 85 6.34 -5.19 -4.53
CA LEU A 85 7.63 -4.92 -5.16
C LEU A 85 8.51 -4.09 -4.23
N MET A 86 7.99 -3.00 -3.65
CA MET A 86 8.75 -2.18 -2.70
C MET A 86 9.24 -2.99 -1.49
N ILE A 87 8.41 -3.84 -0.91
CA ILE A 87 8.80 -4.73 0.21
C ILE A 87 9.85 -5.75 -0.23
N VAL A 88 9.71 -6.34 -1.43
CA VAL A 88 10.70 -7.29 -1.97
C VAL A 88 12.06 -6.62 -2.15
N LEU A 89 12.10 -5.38 -2.64
CA LEU A 89 13.35 -4.64 -2.79
C LEU A 89 13.96 -4.31 -1.43
N LEU A 90 13.19 -3.73 -0.51
CA LEU A 90 13.66 -3.38 0.83
C LEU A 90 14.24 -4.60 1.56
N ARG A 91 13.50 -5.71 1.61
CA ARG A 91 13.93 -6.90 2.37
C ARG A 91 15.17 -7.60 1.82
N ASN A 92 15.50 -7.41 0.53
CA ASN A 92 16.58 -8.15 -0.12
C ASN A 92 17.79 -7.28 -0.46
N LEU A 93 17.62 -5.96 -0.54
CA LEU A 93 18.65 -5.04 -1.03
C LEU A 93 19.10 -4.01 0.02
N THR A 94 18.44 -3.93 1.17
CA THR A 94 18.84 -3.04 2.27
C THR A 94 19.19 -3.82 3.53
N ASN A 95 19.79 -3.13 4.49
CA ASN A 95 20.11 -3.67 5.81
C ASN A 95 19.05 -3.30 6.87
N LEU A 96 17.83 -2.99 6.44
CA LEU A 96 16.75 -2.69 7.37
C LEU A 96 16.43 -3.91 8.23
N ASN A 97 16.30 -3.69 9.54
CA ASN A 97 15.91 -4.74 10.46
C ASN A 97 14.49 -5.22 10.11
N PRO A 98 14.29 -6.51 9.82
CA PRO A 98 12.96 -7.03 9.58
C PRO A 98 12.12 -6.96 10.87
N PRO A 99 10.78 -7.02 10.75
CA PRO A 99 9.92 -7.30 11.89
C PRO A 99 10.33 -8.60 12.58
N TYR A 100 9.94 -8.81 13.84
CA TYR A 100 10.36 -9.99 14.60
C TYR A 100 10.01 -11.31 13.89
N GLY A 101 8.80 -11.42 13.34
CA GLY A 101 8.35 -12.56 12.53
C GLY A 101 8.69 -12.47 11.03
N GLY A 102 9.42 -11.45 10.61
CA GLY A 102 9.64 -11.13 9.20
C GLY A 102 8.43 -10.48 8.51
N TYR A 103 8.56 -10.22 7.21
CA TYR A 103 7.55 -9.50 6.42
C TYR A 103 6.32 -10.35 6.01
N ASP A 104 6.30 -11.63 6.34
CA ASP A 104 5.27 -12.60 5.95
C ASP A 104 4.31 -12.94 7.11
N ILE A 105 4.57 -12.39 8.31
CA ILE A 105 3.79 -12.62 9.53
C ILE A 105 3.25 -11.26 10.01
N LEU A 106 1.99 -11.24 10.49
CA LEU A 106 1.41 -10.04 11.10
C LEU A 106 2.20 -9.67 12.37
N PRO A 107 2.83 -8.48 12.43
CA PRO A 107 3.58 -8.05 13.61
C PRO A 107 2.67 -7.81 14.83
N SER A 108 3.24 -7.96 16.04
CA SER A 108 2.53 -7.61 17.28
C SER A 108 2.14 -6.13 17.30
N PRO A 109 1.00 -5.73 17.89
CA PRO A 109 0.65 -4.31 18.06
C PRO A 109 1.74 -3.46 18.75
N SER A 110 2.60 -4.07 19.55
CA SER A 110 3.72 -3.39 20.22
C SER A 110 4.92 -3.09 19.30
N GLU A 111 5.01 -3.72 18.12
CA GLU A 111 6.11 -3.53 17.17
C GLU A 111 5.87 -2.28 16.31
N VAL A 112 6.33 -1.11 16.75
CA VAL A 112 6.04 0.19 16.11
C VAL A 112 7.16 0.69 15.19
N THR A 113 7.75 -0.20 14.39
CA THR A 113 8.83 0.17 13.44
C THR A 113 8.31 0.36 12.01
N PRO A 114 9.02 1.12 11.15
CA PRO A 114 8.63 1.28 9.75
C PRO A 114 8.54 -0.05 8.97
N THR A 115 9.40 -1.03 9.27
CA THR A 115 9.35 -2.35 8.63
C THR A 115 8.18 -3.18 9.15
N SER A 116 7.83 -3.06 10.44
CA SER A 116 6.61 -3.65 11.02
C SER A 116 5.35 -3.06 10.36
N ASP A 117 5.34 -1.76 10.08
CA ASP A 117 4.22 -1.08 9.41
C ASP A 117 4.02 -1.60 7.97
N LEU A 118 5.11 -1.79 7.22
CA LEU A 118 5.06 -2.43 5.90
C LEU A 118 4.49 -3.86 5.95
N ALA A 119 4.90 -4.64 6.94
CA ALA A 119 4.42 -6.01 7.10
C ALA A 119 2.92 -6.06 7.41
N ARG A 120 2.39 -5.13 8.23
CA ARG A 120 0.94 -4.99 8.47
C ARG A 120 0.18 -4.68 7.18
N ILE A 121 0.65 -3.69 6.41
CA ILE A 121 0.03 -3.32 5.12
C ILE A 121 -0.01 -4.54 4.20
N LYS A 122 1.11 -5.25 4.05
CA LYS A 122 1.19 -6.43 3.19
C LYS A 122 0.27 -7.55 3.66
N TYR A 123 0.23 -7.81 4.96
CA TYR A 123 -0.62 -8.85 5.55
C TYR A 123 -2.10 -8.60 5.22
N TYR A 124 -2.60 -7.40 5.50
CA TYR A 124 -4.00 -7.07 5.22
C TYR A 124 -4.30 -6.96 3.73
N ARG A 125 -3.37 -6.47 2.91
CA ARG A 125 -3.48 -6.51 1.44
C ARG A 125 -3.69 -7.94 0.96
N ASN A 126 -2.90 -8.88 1.47
CA ASN A 126 -2.99 -10.28 1.05
C ASN A 126 -4.33 -10.89 1.47
N ILE A 127 -4.82 -10.62 2.69
CA ILE A 127 -6.13 -11.09 3.11
C ILE A 127 -7.22 -10.56 2.17
N VAL A 128 -7.28 -9.24 1.97
CA VAL A 128 -8.33 -8.62 1.14
C VAL A 128 -8.28 -9.10 -0.30
N ALA A 129 -7.08 -9.30 -0.87
CA ALA A 129 -6.91 -9.82 -2.23
C ALA A 129 -7.35 -11.29 -2.40
N HIS A 130 -7.47 -12.04 -1.31
CA HIS A 130 -7.92 -13.44 -1.31
C HIS A 130 -9.38 -13.60 -0.83
N LEU A 131 -10.09 -12.50 -0.58
CA LEU A 131 -11.53 -12.56 -0.29
C LEU A 131 -12.30 -12.67 -1.61
N ASP A 132 -12.87 -13.86 -1.86
CA ASP A 132 -13.59 -14.16 -3.11
C ASP A 132 -14.93 -13.42 -3.21
N GLU A 133 -15.49 -12.95 -2.10
CA GLU A 133 -16.87 -12.45 -2.02
C GLU A 133 -17.00 -10.92 -2.06
N GLY A 134 -15.88 -10.18 -2.06
CA GLY A 134 -15.93 -8.72 -2.02
C GLY A 134 -16.62 -8.17 -0.77
N ARG A 135 -16.57 -8.91 0.35
CA ARG A 135 -17.21 -8.59 1.63
C ARG A 135 -16.21 -8.71 2.77
N ILE A 136 -16.26 -7.78 3.73
CA ILE A 136 -15.47 -7.81 4.96
C ILE A 136 -16.41 -7.58 6.15
N ASP A 137 -16.46 -8.55 7.06
CA ASP A 137 -17.23 -8.41 8.29
C ASP A 137 -16.70 -7.25 9.16
N ASN A 138 -17.55 -6.72 10.03
CA ASN A 138 -17.21 -5.56 10.85
C ASN A 138 -16.02 -5.80 11.79
N TYR A 139 -15.85 -7.03 12.29
CA TYR A 139 -14.77 -7.34 13.23
C TYR A 139 -13.41 -7.27 12.51
N MET A 140 -13.30 -7.94 11.37
CA MET A 140 -12.10 -7.92 10.54
C MET A 140 -11.82 -6.52 9.99
N PHE A 141 -12.86 -5.81 9.55
CA PHE A 141 -12.73 -4.43 9.09
C PHE A 141 -12.15 -3.54 10.19
N ASN A 142 -12.77 -3.49 11.37
CA ASN A 142 -12.33 -2.61 12.45
C ASN A 142 -10.89 -2.93 12.88
N LYS A 143 -10.57 -4.22 13.03
CA LYS A 143 -9.21 -4.65 13.40
C LYS A 143 -8.18 -4.21 12.36
N ALA A 144 -8.43 -4.48 11.08
CA ALA A 144 -7.50 -4.15 10.00
C ALA A 144 -7.37 -2.64 9.82
N TRP A 145 -8.49 -1.92 9.95
CA TRP A 145 -8.56 -0.48 9.87
C TRP A 145 -7.74 0.18 10.99
N ASP A 146 -7.91 -0.25 12.24
CA ASP A 146 -7.18 0.27 13.39
C ASP A 146 -5.68 -0.04 13.30
N ASP A 147 -5.32 -1.26 12.91
CA ASP A 147 -3.92 -1.63 12.74
C ASP A 147 -3.23 -0.80 11.66
N ILE A 148 -3.88 -0.58 10.51
CA ILE A 148 -3.29 0.19 9.40
C ILE A 148 -3.28 1.67 9.73
N THR A 149 -4.37 2.24 10.22
CA THR A 149 -4.41 3.68 10.56
C THR A 149 -3.56 4.00 11.79
N GLY A 150 -3.30 3.02 12.64
CA GLY A 150 -2.43 3.09 13.79
C GLY A 150 -0.93 3.13 13.48
N VAL A 151 -0.52 2.70 12.28
CA VAL A 151 0.90 2.59 11.91
C VAL A 151 1.63 3.93 11.96
N SER A 152 2.80 3.93 12.58
CA SER A 152 3.58 5.12 12.91
C SER A 152 4.04 5.91 11.69
N THR A 153 4.38 5.20 10.60
CA THR A 153 4.80 5.79 9.32
C THR A 153 3.69 6.64 8.69
N LEU A 154 2.42 6.23 8.72
CA LEU A 154 1.32 7.07 8.22
C LEU A 154 1.13 8.35 9.04
N LYS A 155 1.44 8.29 10.34
CA LYS A 155 1.33 9.45 11.23
C LYS A 155 2.45 10.46 10.98
N GLN A 156 3.68 9.96 10.81
CA GLN A 156 4.88 10.79 10.63
C GLN A 156 4.87 11.57 9.30
N TYR A 157 4.33 10.99 8.23
CA TYR A 157 4.36 11.60 6.90
C TYR A 157 3.12 12.43 6.54
N HIS A 158 2.35 12.87 7.54
CA HIS A 158 1.12 13.66 7.34
C HIS A 158 0.14 13.03 6.34
N ILE A 159 0.07 11.69 6.30
CA ILE A 159 -0.87 11.00 5.42
C ILE A 159 -2.26 10.92 6.10
N ILE A 160 -2.32 11.02 7.45
CA ILE A 160 -3.58 11.06 8.24
C ILE A 160 -4.62 12.08 7.75
N PRO A 161 -4.27 13.36 7.50
CA PRO A 161 -5.21 14.32 6.92
C PRO A 161 -5.84 13.83 5.61
N PHE A 162 -5.04 13.22 4.73
CA PHE A 162 -5.51 12.64 3.47
C PHE A 162 -6.44 11.44 3.70
N PHE A 163 -6.17 10.63 4.73
CA PHE A 163 -7.03 9.50 5.10
C PHE A 163 -8.39 9.91 5.65
N LYS A 164 -8.44 10.97 6.47
CA LYS A 164 -9.72 11.51 6.98
C LYS A 164 -10.55 12.07 5.82
N GLU A 165 -9.93 12.81 4.91
CA GLU A 165 -10.58 13.33 3.69
C GLU A 165 -11.08 12.17 2.80
N LEU A 166 -10.33 11.06 2.68
CA LEU A 166 -10.78 9.88 1.92
C LEU A 166 -11.95 9.15 2.58
N ASP A 167 -11.93 8.89 3.90
CA ASP A 167 -13.04 8.19 4.57
C ASP A 167 -14.34 9.01 4.49
N GLU A 168 -14.24 10.32 4.70
CA GLU A 168 -15.37 11.24 4.59
C GLU A 168 -15.89 11.33 3.15
N THR A 169 -14.98 11.42 2.17
CA THR A 169 -15.38 11.49 0.75
C THR A 169 -15.92 10.16 0.24
N LEU A 170 -15.43 9.02 0.72
CA LEU A 170 -15.97 7.72 0.33
C LEU A 170 -17.39 7.52 0.79
N ARG A 171 -17.73 7.96 2.00
CA ARG A 171 -19.10 7.92 2.48
C ARG A 171 -20.03 8.75 1.59
N ILE A 172 -19.55 9.89 1.09
CA ILE A 172 -20.31 10.82 0.25
C ILE A 172 -20.45 10.30 -1.19
N VAL A 173 -19.34 9.97 -1.88
CA VAL A 173 -19.35 9.66 -3.32
C VAL A 173 -19.95 8.29 -3.61
N ALA A 174 -19.79 7.32 -2.72
CA ALA A 174 -20.42 6.02 -2.87
C ALA A 174 -21.88 5.99 -2.38
N GLY A 175 -22.41 7.13 -1.92
CA GLY A 175 -23.79 7.25 -1.43
C GLY A 175 -24.05 6.47 -0.13
N PHE A 176 -23.00 6.19 0.65
CA PHE A 176 -23.14 5.53 1.97
C PHE A 176 -23.74 6.49 3.00
N ASP A 177 -23.53 7.80 2.83
CA ASP A 177 -24.13 8.86 3.64
C ASP A 177 -24.60 10.02 2.76
N THR A 178 -25.92 10.25 2.67
CA THR A 178 -26.53 11.26 1.78
C THR A 178 -26.65 12.65 2.41
N ASN A 179 -26.15 12.86 3.64
CA ASN A 179 -26.43 14.08 4.42
C ASN A 179 -25.31 15.15 4.40
N LEU A 180 -24.28 15.00 3.58
CA LEU A 180 -23.16 15.96 3.52
C LEU A 180 -23.12 16.68 2.17
N HIS A 181 -23.51 17.95 2.18
CA HIS A 181 -23.39 18.87 1.05
C HIS A 181 -21.98 19.48 1.02
N ASN A 182 -21.33 19.36 -0.14
CA ASN A 182 -19.98 19.81 -0.52
C ASN A 182 -18.87 18.79 -0.21
N ASN A 183 -18.40 18.07 -1.23
CA ASN A 183 -17.02 17.56 -1.32
C ASN A 183 -16.62 17.21 -2.76
N LEU A 184 -15.31 17.24 -3.04
CA LEU A 184 -14.70 16.92 -4.34
C LEU A 184 -15.09 15.51 -4.83
N SER A 185 -15.13 15.30 -6.15
CA SER A 185 -15.39 13.97 -6.71
C SER A 185 -14.27 12.98 -6.40
N LEU A 186 -14.58 11.67 -6.36
CA LEU A 186 -13.58 10.61 -6.21
C LEU A 186 -12.46 10.77 -7.25
N GLU A 187 -12.81 11.15 -8.48
CA GLU A 187 -11.84 11.41 -9.54
C GLU A 187 -10.90 12.59 -9.22
N GLN A 188 -11.42 13.68 -8.64
CA GLN A 188 -10.60 14.83 -8.23
C GLN A 188 -9.67 14.50 -7.06
N LEU A 189 -10.08 13.64 -6.13
CA LEU A 189 -9.23 13.14 -5.05
C LEU A 189 -8.20 12.13 -5.58
N MET A 190 -8.59 11.23 -6.48
CA MET A 190 -7.67 10.33 -7.20
C MET A 190 -6.66 11.10 -8.07
N ALA A 191 -7.01 12.29 -8.55
CA ALA A 191 -6.08 13.20 -9.23
C ALA A 191 -5.11 13.88 -8.25
N LYS A 192 -5.56 14.30 -7.05
CA LYS A 192 -4.66 14.75 -5.96
C LYS A 192 -3.76 13.61 -5.44
N LEU A 193 -4.14 12.37 -5.72
CA LEU A 193 -3.39 11.18 -5.35
C LEU A 193 -2.20 10.95 -6.35
N ASN A 194 -2.26 11.37 -7.61
CA ASN A 194 -1.16 11.19 -8.58
C ASN A 194 -0.07 12.26 -8.50
#